data_AF-A0A1S2CTN2-F1
#
_entry.id   AF-A0A1S2CTN2-F1
#
_cell.length_a   1.000
_cell.length_b   1.000
_cell.length_c   1.000
_cell.angle_alpha   90.00
_cell.angle_beta   90.00
_cell.angle_gamma   90.00
#
_symmetry.space_group_name_H-M   'P 1'
#
loop_
_entity.id
_entity.type
_entity.pdbx_description
1 polymer ?
#
loop_
_entity_poly.entity_id
_entity_poly.type
_entity_poly.pdbx_seq_one_letter_code
_entity_poly.pdbx_strand_id
1 'polypeptide(L)'
;MGRTLEDIIESESSEVVQRAKEHAEELRVRIAVTKLLSNIGAGDVPEIDADVLNSLLSLKRSVERYDCRLSLLVHMPDGTHHGVNI
;
A
#
# COMPACT_ATOMS: atom_id res chain seq x y z
N MET A 1 26.09 10.56 -18.73
CA MET A 1 25.39 9.43 -18.08
C MET A 1 24.45 10.05 -17.07
N GLY A 2 23.17 9.66 -17.06
CA GLY A 2 22.19 10.20 -16.12
C GLY A 2 22.44 9.65 -14.71
N ARG A 3 22.06 10.42 -13.69
CA ARG A 3 22.09 9.95 -12.29
C ARG A 3 21.08 8.81 -12.13
N THR A 4 21.47 7.75 -11.43
CA THR A 4 20.57 6.66 -11.04
C THR A 4 19.70 7.05 -9.85
N LEU A 5 18.69 6.24 -9.51
CA LEU A 5 17.89 6.48 -8.31
C LEU A 5 18.74 6.36 -7.05
N GLU A 6 19.69 5.42 -7.05
CA GLU A 6 20.66 5.22 -5.99
C GLU A 6 21.53 6.47 -5.81
N ASP A 7 22.05 7.04 -6.90
CA ASP A 7 22.86 8.28 -6.88
C ASP A 7 22.08 9.51 -6.40
N ILE A 8 20.74 9.49 -6.52
CA ILE A 8 19.86 10.55 -6.01
C ILE A 8 19.63 10.33 -4.51
N ILE A 9 19.25 9.11 -4.10
CA ILE A 9 18.99 8.76 -2.69
C ILE A 9 20.24 8.99 -1.82
N GLU A 10 21.42 8.65 -2.31
CA GLU A 10 22.69 8.87 -1.59
C GLU A 10 23.05 10.35 -1.40
N SER A 11 22.54 11.22 -2.28
CA SER A 11 22.77 12.66 -2.18
C SER A 11 21.76 13.41 -1.30
N GLU A 12 20.66 12.75 -0.94
CA GLU A 12 19.60 13.33 -0.12
C GLU A 12 19.83 13.08 1.38
N SER A 13 19.16 13.87 2.22
CA SER A 13 19.24 13.66 3.67
C SER A 13 18.48 12.41 4.09
N SER A 14 18.94 11.75 5.16
CA SER A 14 18.27 10.56 5.71
C SER A 14 16.81 10.82 6.08
N GLU A 15 16.46 12.04 6.48
CA GLU A 15 15.09 12.43 6.81
C GLU A 15 14.20 12.47 5.56
N VAL A 16 14.70 13.04 4.46
CA VAL A 16 13.97 13.08 3.17
C VAL A 16 13.77 11.67 2.63
N VAL A 17 14.81 10.84 2.68
CA VAL A 17 14.73 9.43 2.24
C VAL A 17 13.71 8.65 3.08
N GLN A 18 13.69 8.84 4.40
CA GLN A 18 12.75 8.15 5.27
C GLN A 18 11.31 8.59 5.02
N ARG A 19 11.04 9.89 4.92
CA ARG A 19 9.71 10.41 4.57
C ARG A 19 9.24 9.92 3.20
N ALA A 20 10.13 9.88 2.21
CA ALA A 20 9.81 9.37 0.88
C ALA A 20 9.45 7.88 0.91
N LYS A 21 10.16 7.07 1.72
CA LYS A 21 9.83 5.65 1.93
C LYS A 21 8.46 5.47 2.58
N GLU A 22 8.17 6.23 3.63
CA GLU A 22 6.87 6.19 4.31
C GLU A 22 5.73 6.57 3.38
N HIS A 23 5.91 7.63 2.59
CA HIS A 23 4.92 8.06 1.61
C HIS A 23 4.74 7.06 0.46
N ALA A 24 5.84 6.47 -0.04
CA ALA A 24 5.77 5.41 -1.03
C ALA A 24 4.99 4.20 -0.53
N GLU A 25 5.12 3.88 0.77
CA GLU A 25 4.42 2.78 1.40
C GLU A 25 2.92 3.07 1.56
N GLU A 26 2.57 4.27 1.99
CA GLU A 26 1.18 4.75 2.00
C GLU A 26 0.53 4.63 0.61
N LEU A 27 1.22 5.10 -0.44
CA LEU A 27 0.74 5.01 -1.82
C LEU A 27 0.57 3.56 -2.29
N ARG A 28 1.47 2.66 -1.92
CA ARG A 28 1.36 1.23 -2.27
C ARG A 28 0.11 0.60 -1.68
N VAL A 29 -0.13 0.79 -0.38
CA VAL A 29 -1.32 0.26 0.29
C VAL A 29 -2.58 0.86 -0.32
N ARG A 30 -2.60 2.18 -0.56
CA ARG A 30 -3.73 2.86 -1.20
C ARG A 30 -4.04 2.26 -2.57
N ILE A 31 -3.04 2.12 -3.45
CA ILE A 31 -3.21 1.55 -4.79
C ILE A 31 -3.72 0.10 -4.71
N ALA A 32 -3.18 -0.71 -3.79
CA ALA A 32 -3.61 -2.10 -3.62
C ALA A 32 -5.09 -2.18 -3.21
N VAL A 33 -5.51 -1.39 -2.23
CA VAL A 33 -6.90 -1.37 -1.77
C VAL A 33 -7.82 -0.80 -2.85
N THR A 34 -7.44 0.27 -3.54
CA THR A 34 -8.23 0.82 -4.66
C THR A 34 -8.44 -0.24 -5.74
N LYS A 35 -7.39 -0.97 -6.13
CA LYS A 35 -7.51 -2.06 -7.11
C LYS A 35 -8.45 -3.18 -6.64
N LEU A 36 -8.36 -3.57 -5.36
CA LEU A 36 -9.26 -4.55 -4.79
C LEU A 36 -10.72 -4.07 -4.89
N LEU A 37 -10.98 -2.82 -4.52
CA LEU A 37 -12.33 -2.24 -4.54
C LEU A 37 -12.86 -2.00 -5.96
N SER A 38 -11.99 -1.68 -6.93
CA SER A 38 -12.40 -1.62 -8.35
C SER A 38 -12.81 -2.98 -8.89
N ASN A 39 -12.17 -4.06 -8.45
CA ASN A 39 -12.50 -5.43 -8.89
C ASN A 39 -13.85 -5.91 -8.38
N ILE A 40 -14.38 -5.35 -7.29
CA ILE A 40 -15.70 -5.71 -6.73
C ILE A 40 -16.86 -4.88 -7.31
N GLY A 41 -16.59 -4.00 -8.29
CA GLY A 41 -17.63 -3.27 -9.01
C GLY A 41 -18.03 -1.91 -8.42
N ALA A 42 -17.19 -1.31 -7.57
CA ALA A 42 -17.33 0.12 -7.27
C ALA A 42 -17.05 0.90 -8.56
N GLY A 43 -18.11 1.34 -9.26
CA GLY A 43 -18.02 1.93 -10.60
C GLY A 43 -17.08 3.14 -10.68
N ASP A 44 -17.09 4.01 -9.67
CA ASP A 44 -16.14 5.10 -9.51
C ASP A 44 -14.92 4.67 -8.68
N VAL A 45 -13.79 5.38 -8.84
CA VAL A 45 -12.60 5.18 -8.02
C VAL A 45 -13.00 5.31 -6.55
N PRO A 46 -12.97 4.21 -5.77
CA PRO A 46 -13.46 4.24 -4.41
C PRO A 46 -12.55 5.13 -3.58
N GLU A 47 -13.15 6.15 -2.96
CA GLU A 47 -12.45 7.00 -2.02
C GLU A 47 -12.18 6.20 -0.74
N ILE A 48 -10.90 6.07 -0.40
CA ILE A 48 -10.46 5.38 0.81
C ILE A 48 -10.20 6.45 1.85
N ASP A 49 -10.96 6.40 2.92
CA ASP A 49 -10.77 7.28 4.07
C ASP A 49 -9.36 7.14 4.67
N ALA A 50 -8.79 8.27 5.09
CA ALA A 50 -7.43 8.33 5.58
C ALA A 50 -7.24 7.53 6.88
N ASP A 51 -8.25 7.47 7.76
CA ASP A 51 -8.17 6.70 9.01
C ASP A 51 -8.18 5.19 8.73
N VAL A 52 -8.93 4.75 7.72
CA VAL A 52 -8.90 3.36 7.25
C VAL A 52 -7.52 3.00 6.70
N LEU A 53 -6.95 3.87 5.86
CA LEU A 53 -5.61 3.66 5.31
C LEU A 53 -4.54 3.61 6.41
N ASN A 54 -4.60 4.54 7.37
CA ASN A 54 -3.69 4.60 8.51
C ASN A 54 -3.79 3.34 9.39
N SER A 55 -5.00 2.81 9.57
CA SER A 55 -5.23 1.57 10.30
C SER A 55 -4.61 0.37 9.58
N LEU A 56 -4.76 0.27 8.26
CA LEU A 56 -4.14 -0.79 7.46
C LEU A 56 -2.61 -0.72 7.47
N LEU A 57 -2.02 0.47 7.35
CA LEU A 57 -0.58 0.67 7.47
C LEU A 57 -0.04 0.30 8.85
N SER A 58 -0.82 0.58 9.91
CA SER A 58 -0.46 0.21 11.27
C SER A 58 -0.54 -1.29 11.49
N LEU A 59 -1.56 -1.95 10.93
CA LEU A 59 -1.70 -3.40 10.96
C LEU A 59 -0.57 -4.09 10.19
N LYS A 60 -0.28 -3.61 8.98
CA LYS A 60 0.84 -4.10 8.16
C LYS A 60 2.15 -4.06 8.94
N ARG A 61 2.53 -2.89 9.47
CA ARG A 61 3.74 -2.71 10.28
C ARG A 61 3.76 -3.63 11.50
N SER A 62 2.60 -3.89 12.10
CA SER A 62 2.50 -4.76 13.27
C SER A 62 2.74 -6.23 12.93
N VAL A 63 2.29 -6.71 11.77
CA VAL A 63 2.50 -8.10 11.36
C VAL A 63 3.89 -8.32 10.75
N GLU A 64 4.42 -7.36 9.99
CA GLU A 64 5.75 -7.46 9.38
C GLU A 64 6.87 -7.51 10.43
N ARG A 65 6.64 -6.94 11.63
CA ARG A 65 7.55 -7.09 12.79
C ARG A 65 7.76 -8.54 13.23
N TYR A 66 6.87 -9.44 12.84
CA TYR A 66 6.94 -10.87 13.14
C TYR A 66 7.20 -11.70 11.88
N ASP A 67 7.81 -11.10 10.84
CA ASP A 67 8.07 -11.73 9.54
C ASP A 67 6.79 -12.27 8.84
N CYS A 68 5.63 -11.75 9.24
CA CYS A 68 4.35 -12.13 8.67
C CYS A 68 3.96 -11.21 7.50
N ARG A 69 3.11 -11.71 6.60
CA ARG A 69 2.57 -10.96 5.47
C ARG A 69 1.09 -10.66 5.70
N LEU A 70 0.66 -9.44 5.38
CA LEU A 70 -0.74 -9.05 5.40
C LEU A 70 -1.36 -9.21 4.00
N SER A 71 -2.49 -9.90 3.94
CA SER A 71 -3.29 -10.05 2.72
C SER A 71 -4.74 -9.70 3.02
N LEU A 72 -5.35 -8.90 2.16
CA LEU A 72 -6.78 -8.58 2.19
C LEU A 72 -7.48 -9.48 1.17
N LEU A 73 -8.58 -10.13 1.57
CA LEU A 73 -9.36 -11.01 0.72
C LEU A 73 -10.85 -10.66 0.83
N VAL A 74 -11.52 -10.55 -0.32
CA VAL A 74 -12.96 -10.32 -0.42
C VAL A 74 -13.60 -11.55 -1.08
N HIS A 75 -14.55 -12.15 -0.36
CA HIS A 75 -15.37 -13.24 -0.87
C HIS A 75 -16.61 -12.69 -1.55
N MET A 76 -16.78 -13.01 -2.82
CA MET A 76 -17.90 -12.56 -3.62
C MET A 76 -19.09 -13.52 -3.51
N PRO A 77 -20.34 -13.04 -3.70
CA PRO A 77 -21.53 -13.88 -3.66
C PRO A 77 -21.57 -14.98 -4.75
N ASP A 78 -20.85 -14.77 -5.86
CA ASP A 78 -20.72 -15.73 -6.97
C ASP A 78 -19.68 -16.83 -6.72
N GLY A 79 -19.05 -16.83 -5.53
CA GLY A 79 -18.01 -17.79 -5.14
C GLY A 79 -16.59 -17.40 -5.58
N THR A 80 -16.41 -16.29 -6.30
CA THR A 80 -15.08 -15.78 -6.65
C THR A 80 -14.42 -15.06 -5.46
N HIS A 81 -13.09 -14.92 -5.51
CA HIS A 81 -12.32 -14.24 -4.47
C HIS A 81 -11.37 -13.23 -5.10
N HIS A 82 -11.36 -12.01 -4.57
CA HIS A 82 -10.41 -10.98 -4.93
C HIS A 82 -9.51 -10.69 -3.75
N GLY A 83 -8.19 -10.69 -3.97
CA GLY A 83 -7.23 -10.43 -2.90
C GLY A 83 -6.06 -9.57 -3.32
N VAL A 84 -5.51 -8.84 -2.37
CA VAL A 84 -4.29 -8.03 -2.53
C VAL A 84 -3.37 -8.23 -1.33
N ASN A 85 -2.07 -8.25 -1.60
CA ASN A 85 -1.07 -8.20 -0.55
C ASN A 85 -0.78 -6.75 -0.25
N ILE A 86 -0.85 -6.38 1.03
CA ILE A 86 -0.49 -5.04 1.49
C ILE A 86 0.74 -5.12 2.36
#